data_AF-A0A660T640-F1
#
_entry.id   AF-A0A660T640-F1
#
_cell.length_a   1.000
_cell.length_b   1.000
_cell.length_c   1.000
_cell.angle_alpha   90.00
_cell.angle_beta   90.00
_cell.angle_gamma   90.00
#
_symmetry.space_group_name_H-M   'P 1'
#
loop_
_entity.id
_entity.type
_entity.pdbx_description
1 polymer ?
#
loop_
_entity_poly.entity_id
_entity_poly.type
_entity_poly.pdbx_seq_one_letter_code
_entity_poly.pdbx_strand_id
1 'polypeptide(L)' 'MNDETNEPILWTKLFGKGKICYLSLGHTAQSLKEEPVKEVIRRSAKWLLEGKRV' A
#
# COMPACT_ATOMS: atom_id res chain seq x y z
N MET A 1 26.15 4.10 -7.39
CA MET A 1 24.96 3.40 -7.92
C MET A 1 23.86 4.43 -8.02
N ASN A 2 23.66 5.00 -9.21
CA ASN A 2 22.47 5.78 -9.51
C ASN A 2 21.70 4.95 -10.53
N ASP A 3 20.73 4.19 -10.03
CA ASP A 3 19.74 3.52 -10.86
C ASP A 3 18.39 4.10 -10.44
N GLU A 4 18.06 5.27 -10.99
CA GLU A 4 16.76 5.90 -10.79
C GLU A 4 15.71 5.17 -11.64
N THR A 5 15.54 3.88 -11.41
CA THR A 5 14.35 3.17 -11.88
C THR A 5 13.15 3.79 -11.17
N ASN A 6 12.33 4.51 -11.93
CA ASN A 6 11.09 5.14 -11.46
C ASN A 6 9.96 4.10 -11.26
N GLU A 7 10.28 3.01 -10.59
CA GLU A 7 9.33 1.95 -10.29
C GLU A 7 8.56 2.29 -9.00
N PRO A 8 7.23 2.46 -9.08
CA PRO A 8 6.46 2.88 -7.92
C PRO A 8 6.33 1.73 -6.91
N ILE A 9 6.84 1.95 -5.70
CA ILE A 9 6.78 1.00 -4.57
C ILE A 9 5.40 1.00 -3.90
N LEU A 10 4.71 2.14 -3.91
CA LEU A 10 3.38 2.34 -3.33
C LEU A 10 2.56 3.24 -4.24
N TRP A 11 1.35 2.82 -4.60
CA TRP A 11 0.42 3.66 -5.35
C TRP A 11 -1.04 3.32 -5.06
N THR A 12 -1.93 4.23 -5.43
CA THR A 12 -3.38 4.05 -5.35
C THR A 12 -4.03 4.27 -6.69
N LYS A 13 -5.11 3.54 -6.98
CA LYS A 13 -5.90 3.70 -8.21
C LYS A 13 -7.38 3.55 -7.89
N LEU A 14 -8.22 4.35 -8.55
CA LEU A 14 -9.66 4.11 -8.60
C LEU A 14 -9.96 3.23 -9.82
N PHE A 15 -10.74 2.17 -9.62
CA PHE A 15 -11.15 1.26 -10.69
C PHE A 15 -12.65 0.98 -10.59
N GLY A 16 -13.42 1.59 -11.49
CA GLY A 16 -14.87 1.65 -11.37
C GLY A 16 -15.26 2.32 -10.06
N LYS A 17 -16.10 1.64 -9.25
CA LYS A 17 -16.49 2.08 -7.90
C LYS A 17 -15.53 1.61 -6.80
N GLY A 18 -14.47 0.89 -7.18
CA GLY A 18 -13.48 0.32 -6.27
C GLY A 18 -12.29 1.23 -6.05
N LYS A 19 -11.69 1.10 -4.87
CA LYS A 19 -10.40 1.68 -4.51
C LYS A 19 -9.35 0.57 -4.51
N ILE A 20 -8.17 0.82 -5.06
CA ILE A 20 -7.02 -0.09 -5.10
C ILE A 20 -5.85 0.61 -4.42
N CYS A 21 -5.15 -0.10 -3.55
CA CYS A 21 -3.84 0.26 -3.04
C CYS A 21 -2.87 -0.88 -3.32
N TYR A 22 -1.73 -0.56 -3.93
CA TYR A 22 -0.64 -1.50 -4.20
C TYR A 22 0.57 -1.13 -3.36
N LEU A 23 1.21 -2.15 -2.76
CA LEU A 23 2.43 -2.03 -1.99
C LEU A 23 3.34 -3.21 -2.38
N SER A 24 4.54 -2.93 -2.92
CA SER A 24 5.47 -3.99 -3.33
C SER A 24 6.27 -4.60 -2.18
N LEU A 25 6.28 -3.95 -1.00
CA LEU A 25 6.92 -4.48 0.21
C LEU A 25 6.14 -5.67 0.76
N GLY A 26 6.84 -6.68 1.30
CA GLY A 26 6.20 -7.84 1.94
C GLY A 26 6.75 -9.21 1.54
N HIS A 27 7.83 -9.27 0.75
CA HIS A 27 8.42 -10.56 0.32
C HIS A 27 8.87 -11.45 1.49
N THR A 28 9.20 -10.86 2.65
CA THR A 28 9.59 -11.61 3.84
C THR A 28 8.72 -11.24 5.05
N ALA A 29 8.54 -12.19 5.97
CA ALA A 29 7.84 -11.93 7.23
C ALA A 29 8.51 -10.82 8.07
N GLN A 30 9.84 -10.67 7.97
CA GLN A 30 10.54 -9.58 8.63
C GLN A 30 10.14 -8.21 8.06
N SER A 31 10.01 -8.08 6.73
CA SER A 31 9.61 -6.81 6.12
C SER A 31 8.23 -6.32 6.60
N LEU A 32 7.31 -7.24 6.89
CA LEU A 32 5.98 -6.92 7.44
C LEU A 32 6.01 -6.55 8.93
N LYS A 33 7.11 -6.84 9.64
CA LYS A 33 7.29 -6.47 11.06
C LYS A 33 7.76 -5.03 11.24
N GLU A 34 8.31 -4.40 10.21
CA GLU A 34 8.73 -3.01 10.23
C GLU A 34 7.53 -2.08 10.45
N GLU A 35 7.60 -1.20 11.45
CA GLU A 35 6.49 -0.31 11.81
C GLU A 35 6.01 0.58 10.65
N PRO A 36 6.90 1.14 9.79
CA PRO A 36 6.45 1.89 8.62
C PRO A 36 5.58 1.06 7.66
N VAL A 37 5.91 -0.22 7.45
CA VAL A 37 5.15 -1.12 6.58
C VAL A 37 3.78 -1.41 7.17
N LYS A 38 3.72 -1.69 8.48
CA LYS A 38 2.44 -1.87 9.18
C LYS A 38 1.57 -0.63 9.10
N GLU A 39 2.15 0.55 9.25
CA GLU A 39 1.42 1.82 9.22
C GLU A 39 0.82 2.08 7.83
N VAL A 40 1.58 1.83 6.76
CA VAL A 40 1.05 1.91 5.38
C VAL A 40 -0.13 0.95 5.23
N ILE A 41 0.00 -0.30 5.64
CA ILE A 41 -1.08 -1.30 5.54
C ILE A 41 -2.34 -0.83 6.29
N ARG A 42 -2.20 -0.35 7.53
CA ARG A 42 -3.33 0.15 8.34
C ARG A 42 -4.02 1.36 7.69
N ARG A 43 -3.25 2.34 7.19
CA ARG A 43 -3.79 3.53 6.52
C ARG A 43 -4.48 3.19 5.22
N SER A 44 -3.88 2.31 4.43
CA SER A 44 -4.48 1.82 3.19
C SER A 44 -5.80 1.10 3.46
N ALA A 45 -5.85 0.23 4.47
CA ALA A 45 -7.09 -0.43 4.88
C ALA A 45 -8.17 0.58 5.32
N LYS A 46 -7.81 1.58 6.13
CA LYS A 46 -8.73 2.65 6.53
C LYS A 46 -9.27 3.40 5.32
N TRP A 47 -8.41 3.82 4.40
CA TRP A 47 -8.79 4.54 3.18
C TRP A 47 -9.70 3.71 2.25
N LEU A 48 -9.46 2.40 2.14
CA LEU A 48 -10.31 1.48 1.36
C LEU A 48 -11.74 1.39 1.92
N LEU A 49 -11.90 1.55 3.24
CA LEU A 49 -13.18 1.48 3.95
C LEU A 49 -13.88 2.84 4.08
N GLU A 50 -13.18 3.96 3.91
CA GLU A 50 -13.80 5.29 3.93
C GLU A 50 -14.99 5.39 2.98
N GLY A 51 -16.14 5.78 3.52
CA GLY A 51 -17.40 5.93 2.79
C GLY A 51 -18.21 4.64 2.62
N LYS A 52 -17.71 3.50 3.10
CA LYS A 52 -18.47 2.24 3.16
C LYS A 52 -19.12 2.10 4.54
N ARG A 53 -20.40 1.75 4.58
CA ARG A 53 -21.01 1.19 5.79
C ARG A 53 -20.52 -0.24 5.93
N VAL A 54 -19.92 -0.56 7.07
CA VAL A 54 -19.49 -1.90 7.47
C VAL A 54 -20.56 -2.47 8.40
#